data_AF-A0A5M8QL91-F1
#
_entry.id   AF-A0A5M8QL91-F1
#
_cell.length_a   1.000
_cell.length_b   1.000
_cell.length_c   1.000
_cell.angle_alpha   90.00
_cell.angle_beta   90.00
_cell.angle_gamma   90.00
#
_symmetry.space_group_name_H-M   'P 1'
#
loop_
_entity.id
_entity.type
_entity.pdbx_description
1 polymer ?
#
loop_
_entity_poly.entity_id
_entity_poly.type
_entity_poly.pdbx_seq_one_letter_code
_entity_poly.pdbx_strand_id
1 'polypeptide(L)'
;MAEQPHAFDQAFRGYDREQVDAALAQLREALAEVERGRDQAALDSEARLQHLTEDLDAAVARADQAESRMLRLAQQVQTLDDDAASDEDEGADAADGRQTRVRFAEILRVAEDQASTLVTNASTSAQRVLDDANAERDRIRRDAQEEAQRVLQEAQHEAELARRRSETEQTAHRARIEAELGSLGEKVAQADREAQVLLGEAERAAAALRAQVTRETDDLKLDADRIVREAKARRVELDAALTRRQDDAQQEFLRLHNQAVSHAERITADANDKVASALAHAKHVAEQSEAYEQLSKAQAAQIEASAKARASAMLDEARRRAQSIVETVATHTKDVLREAEDRARGLRYQQSQLSGFMAEVQSLMHVADAADPRTWSSAGAERDERPAADARDADEADAPSAALPTVAAEDRAVVPDAFTASAPDGDPLDDLTLDVDAPAGDHEADEPVEGEALEEPATREEVVDVVWHEERDEYDPSIDR
;
A
#
# COMPACT_ATOMS: atom_id res chain seq x y z
N MET A 1 47.48 40.88 -65.18
CA MET A 1 46.40 40.41 -64.30
C MET A 1 47.05 39.51 -63.26
N ALA A 2 47.28 40.00 -62.05
CA ALA A 2 47.69 39.15 -60.95
C ALA A 2 46.47 38.36 -60.45
N GLU A 3 46.61 37.04 -60.33
CA GLU A 3 45.60 36.22 -59.66
C GLU A 3 45.61 36.51 -58.17
N GLN A 4 44.42 36.55 -57.56
CA GLN A 4 44.29 36.88 -56.14
C GLN A 4 44.82 35.71 -55.31
N PRO A 5 45.43 35.96 -54.14
CA PRO A 5 45.74 34.89 -53.19
C PRO A 5 44.41 34.28 -52.70
N HIS A 6 44.00 33.18 -53.33
CA HIS A 6 42.80 32.44 -52.93
C HIS A 6 42.94 32.00 -51.47
N ALA A 7 42.14 32.59 -50.60
CA ALA A 7 42.01 32.13 -49.23
C ALA A 7 41.30 30.78 -49.24
N PHE A 8 42.02 29.71 -48.92
CA PHE A 8 41.45 28.37 -48.81
C PHE A 8 40.33 28.34 -47.78
N ASP A 9 39.22 27.67 -48.11
CA ASP A 9 38.10 27.53 -47.18
C ASP A 9 38.51 26.75 -45.92
N GLN A 10 37.87 27.04 -44.79
CA GLN A 10 38.12 26.35 -43.52
C GLN A 10 37.04 25.30 -43.26
N ALA A 11 37.43 24.04 -43.36
CA ALA A 11 36.68 22.89 -42.86
C ALA A 11 36.83 22.75 -41.33
N PHE A 12 36.04 21.86 -40.73
CA PHE A 12 35.86 21.71 -39.27
C PHE A 12 37.13 21.39 -38.44
N ARG A 13 38.30 21.21 -39.08
CA ARG A 13 39.61 20.97 -38.43
C ARG A 13 40.80 21.68 -39.08
N GLY A 14 40.58 22.62 -40.01
CA GLY A 14 41.65 23.31 -40.76
C GLY A 14 41.23 23.68 -42.18
N TYR A 15 42.19 24.03 -43.03
CA TYR A 15 41.92 24.32 -44.44
C TYR A 15 41.40 23.10 -45.22
N ASP A 16 40.57 23.34 -46.24
CA ASP A 16 40.14 22.32 -47.18
C ASP A 16 41.35 21.71 -47.90
N ARG A 17 41.54 20.42 -47.70
CA ARG A 17 42.67 19.67 -48.23
C ARG A 17 42.63 19.57 -49.75
N GLU A 18 41.45 19.43 -50.37
CA GLU A 18 41.37 19.24 -51.82
C GLU A 18 41.74 20.53 -52.56
N GLN A 19 41.33 21.69 -52.03
CA GLN A 19 41.74 23.00 -52.53
C GLN A 19 43.26 23.22 -52.39
N VAL A 20 43.85 22.86 -51.24
CA VAL A 20 45.29 23.00 -50.99
C VAL A 20 46.11 22.05 -51.86
N ASP A 21 45.74 20.77 -51.94
CA ASP A 21 46.44 19.78 -52.78
C ASP A 21 46.34 20.14 -54.29
N ALA A 22 45.22 20.74 -54.74
CA ALA A 22 45.06 21.26 -56.11
C ALA A 22 45.94 22.50 -56.39
N ALA A 23 45.95 23.50 -55.51
CA ALA A 23 46.81 24.67 -55.67
C ALA A 23 48.31 24.30 -55.62
N LEU A 24 48.69 23.33 -54.78
CA LEU A 24 50.04 22.77 -54.76
C LEU A 24 50.37 21.95 -56.03
N ALA A 25 49.39 21.40 -56.74
CA ALA A 25 49.62 20.77 -58.04
C ALA A 25 49.90 21.83 -59.13
N GLN A 26 49.07 22.87 -59.22
CA GLN A 26 49.25 23.99 -60.15
C GLN A 26 50.61 24.70 -59.96
N LEU A 27 51.00 24.96 -58.71
CA LEU A 27 52.28 25.63 -58.41
C LEU A 27 53.49 24.76 -58.77
N ARG A 28 53.39 23.42 -58.65
CA ARG A 28 54.42 22.49 -59.15
C ARG A 28 54.50 22.44 -60.67
N GLU A 29 53.36 22.51 -61.36
CA GLU A 29 53.30 22.53 -62.83
C GLU A 29 53.93 23.82 -63.39
N ALA A 30 53.57 24.98 -62.82
CA ALA A 30 54.16 26.28 -63.15
C ALA A 30 55.67 26.34 -62.86
N LEU A 31 56.12 25.78 -61.72
CA LEU A 31 57.56 25.67 -61.42
C LEU A 31 58.29 24.85 -62.48
N ALA A 32 57.75 23.67 -62.83
CA ALA A 32 58.34 22.81 -63.85
C ALA A 32 58.33 23.44 -65.25
N GLU A 33 57.40 24.35 -65.55
CA GLU A 33 57.38 25.12 -66.80
C GLU A 33 58.46 26.22 -66.81
N VAL A 34 58.65 26.93 -65.70
CA VAL A 34 59.74 27.90 -65.52
C VAL A 34 61.12 27.22 -65.61
N GLU A 35 61.27 26.02 -65.05
CA GLU A 35 62.49 25.21 -65.19
C GLU A 35 62.74 24.80 -66.65
N ARG A 36 61.71 24.27 -67.35
CA ARG A 36 61.80 23.95 -68.79
C ARG A 36 62.16 25.17 -69.64
N GLY A 37 61.56 26.33 -69.39
CA GLY A 37 61.86 27.58 -70.09
C GLY A 37 63.28 28.09 -69.83
N ARG A 38 63.78 27.93 -68.60
CA ARG A 38 65.16 28.25 -68.22
C ARG A 38 66.17 27.37 -68.96
N ASP A 39 65.93 26.07 -69.03
CA ASP A 39 66.84 25.13 -69.68
C ASP A 39 66.87 25.33 -71.20
N GLN A 40 65.72 25.64 -71.82
CA GLN A 40 65.64 26.05 -73.22
C GLN A 40 66.42 27.35 -73.47
N ALA A 41 66.26 28.37 -72.63
CA ALA A 41 67.00 29.62 -72.75
C ALA A 41 68.52 29.44 -72.56
N ALA A 42 68.94 28.48 -71.72
CA ALA A 42 70.35 28.11 -71.56
C ALA A 42 70.92 27.48 -72.85
N LEU A 43 70.24 26.49 -73.43
CA LEU A 43 70.63 25.84 -74.69
C LEU A 43 70.68 26.86 -75.85
N ASP A 44 69.70 27.75 -75.93
CA ASP A 44 69.67 28.86 -76.90
C ASP A 44 70.87 29.79 -76.75
N SER A 45 71.32 30.06 -75.51
CA SER A 45 72.50 30.88 -75.25
C SER A 45 73.80 30.17 -75.62
N GLU A 46 73.88 28.86 -75.39
CA GLU A 46 75.05 28.05 -75.74
C GLU A 46 75.20 27.93 -77.26
N ALA A 47 74.11 27.66 -77.99
CA ALA A 47 74.12 27.61 -79.45
C ALA A 47 74.56 28.94 -80.09
N ARG A 48 74.16 30.09 -79.51
CA ARG A 48 74.62 31.42 -79.94
C ARG A 48 76.11 31.63 -79.66
N LEU A 49 76.63 31.15 -78.53
CA LEU A 49 78.06 31.20 -78.23
C LEU A 49 78.87 30.31 -79.20
N GLN A 50 78.40 29.11 -79.50
CA GLN A 50 79.03 28.20 -80.48
C GLN A 50 79.13 28.85 -81.87
N HIS A 51 78.04 29.43 -82.39
CA HIS A 51 78.06 30.16 -83.66
C HIS A 51 79.03 31.35 -83.66
N LEU A 52 79.09 32.12 -82.55
CA LEU A 52 80.03 33.24 -82.42
C LEU A 52 81.50 32.78 -82.36
N THR A 53 81.79 31.59 -81.81
CA THR A 53 83.13 31.00 -81.88
C THR A 53 83.47 30.50 -83.28
N GLU A 54 82.54 29.88 -84.01
CA GLU A 54 82.74 29.45 -85.40
C GLU A 54 82.98 30.64 -86.34
N ASP A 55 82.23 31.75 -86.17
CA ASP A 55 82.45 33.00 -86.91
C ASP A 55 83.84 33.60 -86.64
N LEU A 56 84.30 33.54 -85.39
CA LEU A 56 85.61 34.04 -84.96
C LEU A 56 86.75 33.20 -85.53
N ASP A 57 86.69 31.87 -85.42
CA ASP A 57 87.68 30.96 -86.01
C ASP A 57 87.72 31.09 -87.53
N ALA A 58 86.55 31.24 -88.17
CA ALA A 58 86.47 31.55 -89.60
C ALA A 58 87.08 32.92 -89.94
N ALA A 59 87.03 33.91 -89.04
CA ALA A 59 87.69 35.21 -89.21
C ALA A 59 89.21 35.13 -89.04
N VAL A 60 89.70 34.37 -88.06
CA VAL A 60 91.14 34.08 -87.87
C VAL A 60 91.71 33.36 -89.09
N ALA A 61 91.06 32.29 -89.55
CA ALA A 61 91.49 31.56 -90.76
C ALA A 61 91.48 32.42 -92.04
N ARG A 62 90.66 33.49 -92.09
CA ARG A 62 90.70 34.51 -93.16
C ARG A 62 91.88 35.46 -93.01
N ALA A 63 92.28 35.81 -91.79
CA ALA A 63 93.48 36.60 -91.51
C ALA A 63 94.76 35.82 -91.85
N ASP A 64 94.88 34.55 -91.42
CA ASP A 64 96.02 33.67 -91.74
C ASP A 64 96.17 33.48 -93.26
N GLN A 65 95.05 33.40 -93.98
CA GLN A 65 95.05 33.37 -95.45
C GLN A 65 95.46 34.70 -96.09
N ALA A 66 95.28 35.84 -95.42
CA ALA A 66 95.78 37.13 -95.89
C ALA A 66 97.29 37.25 -95.61
N GLU A 67 97.73 36.93 -94.39
CA GLU A 67 99.15 36.96 -94.01
C GLU A 67 99.99 36.01 -94.87
N SER A 68 99.55 34.76 -95.06
CA SER A 68 100.26 33.81 -95.95
C SER A 68 100.25 34.21 -97.43
N ARG A 69 99.31 35.05 -97.89
CA ARG A 69 99.38 35.70 -99.21
C ARG A 69 100.40 36.83 -99.21
N MET A 70 100.45 37.67 -98.17
CA MET A 70 101.43 38.74 -98.02
C MET A 70 102.87 38.19 -97.93
N LEU A 71 103.10 37.11 -97.19
CA LEU A 71 104.39 36.42 -97.11
C LEU A 71 104.83 35.84 -98.46
N ARG A 72 103.92 35.24 -99.24
CA ARG A 72 104.23 34.80 -100.62
C ARG A 72 104.54 35.98 -101.54
N LEU A 73 103.82 37.09 -101.40
CA LEU A 73 104.08 38.29 -102.19
C LEU A 73 105.44 38.91 -101.85
N ALA A 74 105.80 38.95 -100.56
CA ALA A 74 107.11 39.38 -100.09
C ALA A 74 108.23 38.45 -100.58
N GLN A 75 108.01 37.13 -100.57
CA GLN A 75 108.96 36.16 -101.11
C GLN A 75 109.09 36.27 -102.65
N GLN A 76 108.01 36.60 -103.36
CA GLN A 76 108.06 36.87 -104.79
C GLN A 76 108.79 38.18 -105.12
N VAL A 77 108.66 39.21 -104.26
CA VAL A 77 109.47 40.44 -104.35
C VAL A 77 110.94 40.13 -104.07
N GLN A 78 111.25 39.34 -103.04
CA GLN A 78 112.61 38.89 -102.73
C GLN A 78 113.27 38.20 -103.95
N THR A 79 112.57 37.25 -104.60
CA THR A 79 113.10 36.59 -105.80
C THR A 79 113.29 37.54 -106.98
N LEU A 80 112.46 38.57 -107.13
CA LEU A 80 112.62 39.56 -108.20
C LEU A 80 113.76 40.55 -107.92
N ASP A 81 114.07 40.81 -106.65
CA ASP A 81 115.25 41.60 -106.22
C ASP A 81 116.54 40.75 -106.38
N ASP A 82 116.49 39.45 -106.07
CA ASP A 82 117.60 38.50 -106.26
C ASP A 82 117.87 38.27 -107.76
N ASP A 83 116.84 38.06 -108.60
CA ASP A 83 116.95 37.96 -110.06
C ASP A 83 117.59 39.24 -110.63
N ALA A 84 117.08 40.42 -110.23
CA ALA A 84 117.62 41.72 -110.66
C ALA A 84 119.05 42.01 -110.15
N ALA A 85 119.48 41.37 -109.06
CA ALA A 85 120.87 41.43 -108.59
C ALA A 85 121.79 40.51 -109.41
N SER A 86 121.29 39.37 -109.91
CA SER A 86 122.07 38.50 -110.81
C SER A 86 122.29 39.08 -112.21
N ASP A 87 121.41 39.98 -112.66
CA ASP A 87 121.59 40.77 -113.89
C ASP A 87 122.64 41.90 -113.77
N GLU A 88 123.15 42.25 -112.58
CA GLU A 88 124.14 43.34 -112.43
C GLU A 88 125.59 42.96 -112.85
N ASP A 89 125.90 41.67 -113.11
CA ASP A 89 127.29 41.20 -113.39
C ASP A 89 127.60 40.95 -114.89
N GLU A 90 126.60 40.98 -115.79
CA GLU A 90 126.84 41.15 -117.24
C GLU A 90 126.64 42.63 -117.65
N GLY A 91 127.76 43.33 -117.88
CA GLY A 91 127.80 44.79 -118.00
C GLY A 91 127.18 45.39 -119.27
N ALA A 92 125.85 45.29 -119.44
CA ALA A 92 125.16 45.74 -120.65
C ALA A 92 123.78 46.42 -120.49
N ASP A 93 123.20 46.66 -119.30
CA ASP A 93 122.21 47.76 -119.18
C ASP A 93 121.94 48.32 -117.76
N ALA A 94 122.81 49.21 -117.28
CA ALA A 94 122.58 49.96 -116.04
C ALA A 94 121.34 50.90 -116.11
N ALA A 95 120.71 51.07 -117.28
CA ALA A 95 119.48 51.85 -117.43
C ALA A 95 118.25 51.11 -116.88
N ASP A 96 118.06 49.83 -117.23
CA ASP A 96 116.81 49.14 -116.92
C ASP A 96 116.75 48.72 -115.45
N GLY A 97 117.87 48.28 -114.86
CA GLY A 97 117.99 48.08 -113.41
C GLY A 97 117.74 49.34 -112.56
N ARG A 98 117.84 50.55 -113.14
CA ARG A 98 117.34 51.79 -112.50
C ARG A 98 115.85 52.01 -112.76
N GLN A 99 115.37 51.72 -113.95
CA GLN A 99 113.95 51.83 -114.31
C GLN A 99 113.09 50.88 -113.47
N THR A 100 113.51 49.63 -113.27
CA THR A 100 112.83 48.64 -112.43
C THR A 100 112.85 49.06 -110.96
N ARG A 101 113.97 49.59 -110.43
CA ARG A 101 114.00 50.19 -109.07
C ARG A 101 113.07 51.40 -108.92
N VAL A 102 112.96 52.25 -109.95
CA VAL A 102 111.97 53.35 -109.96
C VAL A 102 110.54 52.81 -110.01
N ARG A 103 110.25 51.78 -110.80
CA ARG A 103 108.93 51.11 -110.82
C ARG A 103 108.59 50.45 -109.50
N PHE A 104 109.53 49.76 -108.84
CA PHE A 104 109.29 49.21 -107.50
C PHE A 104 109.11 50.30 -106.46
N ALA A 105 109.82 51.43 -106.54
CA ALA A 105 109.58 52.58 -105.66
C ALA A 105 108.22 53.24 -105.91
N GLU A 106 107.76 53.33 -107.17
CA GLU A 106 106.40 53.76 -107.51
C GLU A 106 105.34 52.78 -106.98
N ILE A 107 105.54 51.47 -107.15
CA ILE A 107 104.63 50.42 -106.65
C ILE A 107 104.59 50.40 -105.12
N LEU A 108 105.73 50.50 -104.44
CA LEU A 108 105.81 50.59 -102.98
C LEU A 108 105.11 51.86 -102.46
N ARG A 109 105.31 53.00 -103.13
CA ARG A 109 104.62 54.25 -102.77
C ARG A 109 103.12 54.20 -103.02
N VAL A 110 102.66 53.54 -104.07
CA VAL A 110 101.24 53.29 -104.33
C VAL A 110 100.67 52.29 -103.32
N ALA A 111 101.44 51.27 -102.92
CA ALA A 111 101.05 50.32 -101.88
C ALA A 111 101.03 50.96 -100.48
N GLU A 112 101.92 51.91 -100.19
CA GLU A 112 101.95 52.72 -98.98
C GLU A 112 100.75 53.67 -98.92
N ASP A 113 100.39 54.34 -100.03
CA ASP A 113 99.21 55.19 -100.13
C ASP A 113 97.90 54.36 -100.06
N GLN A 114 97.88 53.17 -100.67
CA GLN A 114 96.77 52.21 -100.53
C GLN A 114 96.67 51.65 -99.10
N ALA A 115 97.78 51.35 -98.43
CA ALA A 115 97.78 50.92 -97.04
C ALA A 115 97.34 52.05 -96.10
N SER A 116 97.83 53.27 -96.31
CA SER A 116 97.45 54.48 -95.57
C SER A 116 95.95 54.78 -95.72
N THR A 117 95.41 54.73 -96.93
CA THR A 117 93.98 54.91 -97.18
C THR A 117 93.14 53.73 -96.66
N LEU A 118 93.62 52.48 -96.73
CA LEU A 118 92.95 51.33 -96.09
C LEU A 118 92.92 51.46 -94.56
N VAL A 119 94.03 51.84 -93.91
CA VAL A 119 94.10 52.08 -92.47
C VAL A 119 93.19 53.24 -92.06
N THR A 120 93.14 54.32 -92.86
CA THR A 120 92.26 55.47 -92.61
C THR A 120 90.78 55.11 -92.80
N ASN A 121 90.44 54.30 -93.81
CA ASN A 121 89.09 53.80 -94.03
C ASN A 121 88.66 52.79 -92.95
N ALA A 122 89.59 51.94 -92.48
CA ALA A 122 89.37 50.98 -91.40
C ALA A 122 89.16 51.70 -90.06
N SER A 123 90.01 52.67 -89.71
CA SER A 123 89.86 53.45 -88.48
C SER A 123 88.58 54.29 -88.48
N THR A 124 88.23 54.93 -89.60
CA THR A 124 86.96 55.67 -89.74
C THR A 124 85.76 54.74 -89.64
N SER A 125 85.85 53.51 -90.17
CA SER A 125 84.75 52.54 -90.09
C SER A 125 84.63 51.90 -88.71
N ALA A 126 85.74 51.62 -88.04
CA ALA A 126 85.77 51.18 -86.65
C ALA A 126 85.21 52.26 -85.71
N GLN A 127 85.55 53.54 -85.94
CA GLN A 127 84.98 54.65 -85.19
C GLN A 127 83.46 54.73 -85.38
N ARG A 128 82.94 54.64 -86.62
CA ARG A 128 81.49 54.57 -86.85
C ARG A 128 80.83 53.41 -86.11
N VAL A 129 81.40 52.19 -86.18
CA VAL A 129 80.87 51.03 -85.46
C VAL A 129 80.89 51.23 -83.93
N LEU A 130 81.91 51.89 -83.39
CA LEU A 130 81.96 52.25 -81.97
C LEU A 130 80.92 53.33 -81.63
N ASP A 131 80.75 54.37 -82.46
CA ASP A 131 79.77 55.42 -82.23
C ASP A 131 78.32 54.89 -82.31
N ASP A 132 78.04 54.04 -83.29
CA ASP A 132 76.75 53.34 -83.45
C ASP A 132 76.49 52.39 -82.27
N ALA A 133 77.49 51.60 -81.82
CA ALA A 133 77.35 50.72 -80.67
C ALA A 133 77.21 51.47 -79.33
N ASN A 134 77.86 52.63 -79.17
CA ASN A 134 77.64 53.52 -78.03
C ASN A 134 76.22 54.10 -78.06
N ALA A 135 75.76 54.57 -79.22
CA ALA A 135 74.42 55.11 -79.40
C ALA A 135 73.32 54.05 -79.15
N GLU A 136 73.53 52.80 -79.58
CA GLU A 136 72.61 51.69 -79.35
C GLU A 136 72.60 51.25 -77.88
N ARG A 137 73.78 51.12 -77.24
CA ARG A 137 73.87 50.92 -75.78
C ARG A 137 73.08 52.00 -75.04
N ASP A 138 73.21 53.25 -75.44
CA ASP A 138 72.56 54.38 -74.77
C ASP A 138 71.10 54.60 -75.23
N ARG A 139 70.59 53.83 -76.20
CA ARG A 139 69.15 53.56 -76.40
C ARG A 139 68.68 52.52 -75.41
N ILE A 140 69.24 51.30 -75.48
CA ILE A 140 68.89 50.16 -74.61
C ILE A 140 68.88 50.55 -73.12
N ARG A 141 69.86 51.35 -72.67
CA ARG A 141 69.92 51.82 -71.27
C ARG A 141 68.84 52.85 -70.90
N ARG A 142 68.36 53.66 -71.83
CA ARG A 142 67.22 54.58 -71.60
C ARG A 142 65.91 53.81 -71.66
N ASP A 143 65.74 52.95 -72.66
CA ASP A 143 64.52 52.19 -72.87
C ASP A 143 64.27 51.24 -71.69
N ALA A 144 65.30 50.55 -71.20
CA ALA A 144 65.24 49.76 -69.96
C ALA A 144 65.06 50.59 -68.68
N GLN A 145 65.50 51.85 -68.65
CA GLN A 145 65.23 52.77 -67.53
C GLN A 145 63.77 53.25 -67.53
N GLU A 146 63.20 53.53 -68.70
CA GLU A 146 61.78 53.85 -68.84
C GLU A 146 60.89 52.65 -68.50
N GLU A 147 61.24 51.45 -68.99
CA GLU A 147 60.52 50.22 -68.67
C GLU A 147 60.57 49.89 -67.18
N ALA A 148 61.76 49.95 -66.55
CA ALA A 148 61.88 49.78 -65.11
C ALA A 148 61.07 50.82 -64.31
N GLN A 149 60.99 52.08 -64.78
CA GLN A 149 60.15 53.10 -64.15
C GLN A 149 58.66 52.80 -64.32
N ARG A 150 58.22 52.30 -65.48
CA ARG A 150 56.82 51.90 -65.72
C ARG A 150 56.43 50.73 -64.83
N VAL A 151 57.25 49.68 -64.76
CA VAL A 151 57.04 48.51 -63.89
C VAL A 151 57.01 48.91 -62.41
N LEU A 152 57.88 49.82 -61.97
CA LEU A 152 57.85 50.34 -60.59
C LEU A 152 56.59 51.16 -60.29
N GLN A 153 56.10 51.97 -61.25
CA GLN A 153 54.85 52.73 -61.09
C GLN A 153 53.62 51.82 -61.08
N GLU A 154 53.59 50.80 -61.95
CA GLU A 154 52.51 49.81 -61.98
C GLU A 154 52.47 48.98 -60.69
N ALA A 155 53.61 48.48 -60.22
CA ALA A 155 53.71 47.75 -58.95
C ALA A 155 53.34 48.62 -57.73
N GLN A 156 53.71 49.91 -57.72
CA GLN A 156 53.28 50.86 -56.69
C GLN A 156 51.76 51.09 -56.74
N HIS A 157 51.17 51.22 -57.93
CA HIS A 157 49.74 51.40 -58.10
C HIS A 157 48.95 50.14 -57.68
N GLU A 158 49.40 48.95 -58.06
CA GLU A 158 48.79 47.69 -57.66
C GLU A 158 48.90 47.47 -56.14
N ALA A 159 50.04 47.80 -55.52
CA ALA A 159 50.20 47.77 -54.07
C ALA A 159 49.27 48.77 -53.36
N GLU A 160 49.08 49.98 -53.89
CA GLU A 160 48.08 50.93 -53.38
C GLU A 160 46.64 50.42 -53.53
N LEU A 161 46.30 49.80 -54.67
CA LEU A 161 44.96 49.24 -54.90
C LEU A 161 44.68 48.05 -53.95
N ALA A 162 45.63 47.12 -53.81
CA ALA A 162 45.53 45.99 -52.89
C ALA A 162 45.40 46.47 -51.43
N ARG A 163 46.19 47.47 -51.03
CA ARG A 163 46.10 48.10 -49.71
C ARG A 163 44.73 48.74 -49.48
N ARG A 164 44.24 49.57 -50.42
CA ARG A 164 42.92 50.23 -50.30
C ARG A 164 41.78 49.21 -50.23
N ARG A 165 41.85 48.12 -51.01
CA ARG A 165 40.89 47.00 -50.92
C ARG A 165 40.88 46.40 -49.53
N SER A 166 42.04 46.01 -49.00
CA SER A 166 42.14 45.45 -47.65
C SER A 166 41.67 46.42 -46.56
N GLU A 167 41.95 47.72 -46.68
CA GLU A 167 41.43 48.75 -45.77
C GLU A 167 39.89 48.87 -45.85
N THR A 168 39.28 48.75 -47.04
CA THR A 168 37.81 48.70 -47.20
C THR A 168 37.19 47.39 -46.71
N GLU A 169 37.87 46.26 -46.87
CA GLU A 169 37.42 44.96 -46.39
C GLU A 169 37.47 44.91 -44.86
N GLN A 170 38.59 45.32 -44.24
CA GLN A 170 38.74 45.40 -42.79
C GLN A 170 37.69 46.31 -42.15
N THR A 171 37.40 47.47 -42.76
CA THR A 171 36.34 48.36 -42.26
C THR A 171 34.93 47.79 -42.46
N ALA A 172 34.66 47.08 -43.56
CA ALA A 172 33.40 46.36 -43.76
C ALA A 172 33.20 45.20 -42.79
N HIS A 173 34.23 44.37 -42.54
CA HIS A 173 34.21 43.29 -41.56
C HIS A 173 34.01 43.84 -40.14
N ARG A 174 34.72 44.92 -39.77
CA ARG A 174 34.53 45.59 -38.50
C ARG A 174 33.10 46.10 -38.32
N ALA A 175 32.53 46.75 -39.33
CA ALA A 175 31.15 47.26 -39.27
C ALA A 175 30.11 46.12 -39.13
N ARG A 176 30.34 44.95 -39.75
CA ARG A 176 29.51 43.75 -39.53
C ARG A 176 29.59 43.27 -38.08
N ILE A 177 30.81 43.10 -37.55
CA ILE A 177 31.02 42.66 -36.16
C ILE A 177 30.39 43.65 -35.16
N GLU A 178 30.54 44.96 -35.37
CA GLU A 178 29.92 45.98 -34.51
C GLU A 178 28.38 45.93 -34.57
N ALA A 179 27.79 45.64 -35.73
CA ALA A 179 26.33 45.45 -35.87
C ALA A 179 25.83 44.13 -35.28
N GLU A 180 26.57 43.03 -35.43
CA GLU A 180 26.26 41.72 -34.86
C GLU A 180 26.33 41.76 -33.32
N LEU A 181 27.37 42.39 -32.75
CA LEU A 181 27.47 42.64 -31.31
C LEU A 181 26.33 43.53 -30.80
N GLY A 182 25.90 44.53 -31.57
CA GLY A 182 24.71 45.33 -31.27
C GLY A 182 23.45 44.46 -31.18
N SER A 183 23.18 43.65 -32.20
CA SER A 183 22.01 42.75 -32.24
C SER A 183 22.06 41.68 -31.13
N LEU A 184 23.23 41.17 -30.77
CA LEU A 184 23.40 40.25 -29.64
C LEU A 184 23.12 40.96 -28.30
N GLY A 185 23.61 42.19 -28.12
CA GLY A 185 23.32 43.00 -26.94
C GLY A 185 21.83 43.32 -26.79
N GLU A 186 21.13 43.63 -27.88
CA GLU A 186 19.68 43.83 -27.90
C GLU A 186 18.91 42.56 -27.51
N LYS A 187 19.32 41.39 -28.04
CA LYS A 187 18.73 40.08 -27.71
C LYS A 187 18.95 39.69 -26.25
N VAL A 188 20.16 39.90 -25.71
CA VAL A 188 20.44 39.68 -24.27
C VAL A 188 19.57 40.60 -23.42
N ALA A 189 19.55 41.90 -23.72
CA ALA A 189 18.72 42.84 -22.99
C ALA A 189 17.21 42.56 -23.11
N GLN A 190 16.75 41.92 -24.19
CA GLN A 190 15.39 41.40 -24.32
C GLN A 190 15.15 40.18 -23.43
N ALA A 191 16.03 39.18 -23.49
CA ALA A 191 15.96 37.99 -22.66
C ALA A 191 15.98 38.33 -21.15
N ASP A 192 16.79 39.31 -20.73
CA ASP A 192 16.84 39.82 -19.35
C ASP A 192 15.48 40.42 -18.92
N ARG A 193 14.81 41.18 -19.80
CA ARG A 193 13.48 41.74 -19.52
C ARG A 193 12.42 40.65 -19.44
N GLU A 194 12.45 39.68 -20.35
CA GLU A 194 11.53 38.54 -20.36
C GLU A 194 11.73 37.67 -19.12
N ALA A 195 12.97 37.40 -18.72
CA ALA A 195 13.29 36.68 -17.49
C ALA A 195 12.81 37.43 -16.24
N GLN A 196 12.96 38.76 -16.17
CA GLN A 196 12.42 39.57 -15.06
C GLN A 196 10.88 39.54 -15.00
N VAL A 197 10.19 39.56 -16.14
CA VAL A 197 8.72 39.40 -16.20
C VAL A 197 8.32 38.01 -15.70
N LEU A 198 8.95 36.94 -16.22
CA LEU A 198 8.67 35.56 -15.83
C LEU A 198 8.94 35.30 -14.34
N LEU A 199 10.03 35.83 -13.78
CA LEU A 199 10.31 35.77 -12.35
C LEU A 199 9.23 36.50 -11.54
N GLY A 200 8.88 37.72 -11.92
CA GLY A 200 7.82 38.49 -11.27
C GLY A 200 6.42 37.84 -11.41
N GLU A 201 6.19 37.01 -12.42
CA GLU A 201 4.97 36.20 -12.58
C GLU A 201 5.00 34.94 -11.72
N ALA A 202 6.14 34.23 -11.69
CA ALA A 202 6.34 33.07 -10.83
C ALA A 202 6.25 33.43 -9.33
N GLU A 203 6.79 34.58 -8.92
CA GLU A 203 6.64 35.09 -7.55
C GLU A 203 5.18 35.40 -7.21
N ARG A 204 4.44 36.07 -8.12
CA ARG A 204 3.01 36.34 -7.95
C ARG A 204 2.19 35.05 -7.88
N ALA A 205 2.46 34.07 -8.73
CA ALA A 205 1.79 32.77 -8.74
C ALA A 205 2.09 31.98 -7.46
N ALA A 206 3.35 31.94 -7.01
CA ALA A 206 3.75 31.28 -5.77
C ALA A 206 3.20 31.99 -4.52
N ALA A 207 3.03 33.32 -4.54
CA ALA A 207 2.34 34.05 -3.49
C ALA A 207 0.83 33.74 -3.46
N ALA A 208 0.19 33.68 -4.63
CA ALA A 208 -1.22 33.31 -4.76
C ALA A 208 -1.49 31.87 -4.29
N LEU A 209 -0.65 30.90 -4.67
CA LEU A 209 -0.75 29.51 -4.23
C LEU A 209 -0.57 29.38 -2.71
N ARG A 210 0.42 30.06 -2.12
CA ARG A 210 0.59 30.09 -0.66
C ARG A 210 -0.65 30.67 0.04
N ALA A 211 -1.21 31.77 -0.49
CA ALA A 211 -2.42 32.39 0.06
C ALA A 211 -3.66 31.49 -0.07
N GLN A 212 -3.79 30.73 -1.16
CA GLN A 212 -4.83 29.71 -1.33
C GLN A 212 -4.67 28.58 -0.30
N VAL A 213 -3.50 27.96 -0.22
CA VAL A 213 -3.23 26.86 0.72
C VAL A 213 -3.44 27.30 2.18
N THR A 214 -3.10 28.54 2.55
CA THR A 214 -3.42 29.03 3.91
C THR A 214 -4.91 29.14 4.18
N ARG A 215 -5.72 29.56 3.19
CA ARG A 215 -7.18 29.64 3.34
C ARG A 215 -7.79 28.25 3.46
N GLU A 216 -7.46 27.35 2.54
CA GLU A 216 -7.91 25.96 2.57
C GLU A 216 -7.52 25.27 3.89
N THR A 217 -6.31 25.53 4.39
CA THR A 217 -5.84 25.03 5.69
C THR A 217 -6.65 25.60 6.87
N ASP A 218 -7.02 26.88 6.84
CA ASP A 218 -7.80 27.51 7.91
C ASP A 218 -9.29 27.16 7.85
N ASP A 219 -9.87 27.01 6.64
CA ASP A 219 -11.21 26.48 6.43
C ASP A 219 -11.31 25.02 6.92
N LEU A 220 -10.32 24.17 6.60
CA LEU A 220 -10.23 22.80 7.12
C LEU A 220 -10.09 22.75 8.64
N LYS A 221 -9.35 23.68 9.26
CA LYS A 221 -9.32 23.81 10.74
C LYS A 221 -10.70 24.17 11.27
N LEU A 222 -11.38 25.17 10.71
CA LEU A 222 -12.71 25.61 11.17
C LEU A 222 -13.76 24.50 11.04
N ASP A 223 -13.68 23.69 10.00
CA ASP A 223 -14.54 22.52 9.77
C ASP A 223 -14.22 21.36 10.72
N ALA A 224 -12.95 21.04 10.94
CA ALA A 224 -12.54 20.06 11.96
C ALA A 224 -12.99 20.50 13.36
N ASP A 225 -12.85 21.78 13.69
CA ASP A 225 -13.25 22.35 14.98
C ASP A 225 -14.79 22.36 15.13
N ARG A 226 -15.54 22.55 14.02
CA ARG A 226 -17.01 22.36 13.99
C ARG A 226 -17.40 20.91 14.28
N ILE A 227 -16.77 19.94 13.62
CA ILE A 227 -17.01 18.51 13.83
C ILE A 227 -16.67 18.10 15.26
N VAL A 228 -15.56 18.59 15.83
CA VAL A 228 -15.16 18.32 17.23
C VAL A 228 -16.14 18.93 18.23
N ARG A 229 -16.67 20.14 17.99
CA ARG A 229 -17.72 20.75 18.83
C ARG A 229 -19.02 19.96 18.76
N GLU A 230 -19.44 19.53 17.57
CA GLU A 230 -20.65 18.72 17.38
C GLU A 230 -20.51 17.33 18.02
N ALA A 231 -19.38 16.65 17.83
CA ALA A 231 -19.11 15.36 18.47
C ALA A 231 -19.11 15.46 20.00
N LYS A 232 -18.58 16.54 20.57
CA LYS A 232 -18.66 16.82 22.02
C LYS A 232 -20.10 17.05 22.48
N ALA A 233 -20.91 17.80 21.73
CA ALA A 233 -22.32 18.01 22.05
C ALA A 233 -23.11 16.69 22.03
N ARG A 234 -23.01 15.92 20.94
CA ARG A 234 -23.62 14.58 20.81
C ARG A 234 -23.17 13.63 21.93
N ARG A 235 -21.91 13.70 22.37
CA ARG A 235 -21.45 12.88 23.51
C ARG A 235 -22.12 13.30 24.82
N VAL A 236 -22.25 14.59 25.11
CA VAL A 236 -22.97 15.08 26.31
C VAL A 236 -24.46 14.70 26.26
N GLU A 237 -25.09 14.72 25.09
CA GLU A 237 -26.47 14.25 24.90
C GLU A 237 -26.60 12.73 25.17
N LEU A 238 -25.67 11.92 24.68
CA LEU A 238 -25.62 10.47 24.94
C LEU A 238 -25.30 10.15 26.39
N ASP A 239 -24.32 10.83 27.00
CA ASP A 239 -23.96 10.71 28.41
C ASP A 239 -25.20 11.02 29.30
N ALA A 240 -25.96 12.08 28.97
CA ALA A 240 -27.20 12.45 29.67
C ALA A 240 -28.41 11.54 29.36
N ALA A 241 -28.44 10.88 28.22
CA ALA A 241 -29.46 9.86 27.92
C ALA A 241 -29.17 8.54 28.65
N LEU A 242 -27.89 8.19 28.81
CA LEU A 242 -27.44 7.04 29.58
C LEU A 242 -27.73 7.20 31.08
N THR A 243 -27.44 8.36 31.68
CA THR A 243 -27.78 8.59 33.10
C THR A 243 -29.27 8.51 33.35
N ARG A 244 -30.11 9.17 32.53
CA ARG A 244 -31.59 9.04 32.63
C ARG A 244 -32.04 7.58 32.55
N ARG A 245 -31.53 6.81 31.59
CA ARG A 245 -31.87 5.37 31.46
C ARG A 245 -31.38 4.54 32.65
N GLN A 246 -30.26 4.91 33.27
CA GLN A 246 -29.77 4.29 34.51
C GLN A 246 -30.66 4.65 35.71
N ASP A 247 -31.07 5.92 35.84
CA ASP A 247 -31.95 6.41 36.90
C ASP A 247 -33.36 5.79 36.80
N ASP A 248 -33.92 5.69 35.59
CA ASP A 248 -35.19 5.03 35.31
C ASP A 248 -35.12 3.53 35.63
N ALA A 249 -34.04 2.86 35.22
CA ALA A 249 -33.83 1.43 35.51
C ALA A 249 -33.60 1.17 37.01
N GLN A 250 -32.92 2.06 37.73
CA GLN A 250 -32.76 1.98 39.19
C GLN A 250 -34.10 2.20 39.91
N GLN A 251 -34.92 3.16 39.46
CA GLN A 251 -36.25 3.40 40.01
C GLN A 251 -37.18 2.20 39.78
N GLU A 252 -37.21 1.63 38.58
CA GLU A 252 -37.98 0.40 38.30
C GLU A 252 -37.46 -0.81 39.08
N PHE A 253 -36.14 -0.97 39.22
CA PHE A 253 -35.56 -2.02 40.06
C PHE A 253 -35.97 -1.86 41.53
N LEU A 254 -35.89 -0.66 42.09
CA LEU A 254 -36.34 -0.38 43.47
C LEU A 254 -37.85 -0.57 43.63
N ARG A 255 -38.66 -0.19 42.63
CA ARG A 255 -40.12 -0.41 42.62
C ARG A 255 -40.45 -1.90 42.63
N LEU A 256 -39.81 -2.68 41.78
CA LEU A 256 -39.99 -4.14 41.71
C LEU A 256 -39.43 -4.85 42.95
N HIS A 257 -38.30 -4.38 43.50
CA HIS A 257 -37.74 -4.89 44.76
C HIS A 257 -38.69 -4.66 45.93
N ASN A 258 -39.22 -3.45 46.10
CA ASN A 258 -40.19 -3.14 47.15
C ASN A 258 -41.51 -3.91 46.97
N GLN A 259 -41.94 -4.14 45.72
CA GLN A 259 -43.07 -5.01 45.40
C GLN A 259 -42.78 -6.48 45.76
N ALA A 260 -41.56 -6.98 45.52
CA ALA A 260 -41.16 -8.33 45.89
C ALA A 260 -41.01 -8.51 47.41
N VAL A 261 -40.45 -7.53 48.12
CA VAL A 261 -40.34 -7.51 49.59
C VAL A 261 -41.71 -7.51 50.23
N SER A 262 -42.60 -6.57 49.87
CA SER A 262 -43.97 -6.54 50.41
C SER A 262 -44.79 -7.78 50.04
N HIS A 263 -44.52 -8.41 48.89
CA HIS A 263 -45.11 -9.70 48.53
C HIS A 263 -44.59 -10.86 49.40
N ALA A 264 -43.28 -10.88 49.72
CA ALA A 264 -42.67 -11.85 50.61
C ALA A 264 -43.14 -11.66 52.07
N GLU A 265 -43.17 -10.42 52.57
CA GLU A 265 -43.73 -10.04 53.88
C GLU A 265 -45.17 -10.54 54.01
N ARG A 266 -46.03 -10.27 53.01
CA ARG A 266 -47.41 -10.75 52.96
C ARG A 266 -47.51 -12.28 52.99
N ILE A 267 -46.61 -13.00 52.31
CA ILE A 267 -46.54 -14.48 52.39
C ILE A 267 -46.10 -14.92 53.78
N THR A 268 -45.12 -14.27 54.42
CA THR A 268 -44.70 -14.62 55.78
C THR A 268 -45.78 -14.31 56.82
N ALA A 269 -46.56 -13.24 56.64
CA ALA A 269 -47.70 -12.91 57.49
C ALA A 269 -48.81 -13.98 57.36
N ASP A 270 -49.23 -14.28 56.13
CA ASP A 270 -50.22 -15.34 55.84
C ASP A 270 -49.75 -16.73 56.35
N ALA A 271 -48.45 -17.04 56.23
CA ALA A 271 -47.88 -18.26 56.81
C ALA A 271 -47.90 -18.26 58.35
N ASN A 272 -47.55 -17.13 58.99
CA ASN A 272 -47.59 -16.97 60.44
C ASN A 272 -49.03 -17.04 60.98
N ASP A 273 -49.99 -16.43 60.31
CA ASP A 273 -51.42 -16.49 60.65
C ASP A 273 -51.96 -17.92 60.50
N LYS A 274 -51.55 -18.65 59.46
CA LYS A 274 -51.87 -20.08 59.30
C LYS A 274 -51.26 -20.94 60.41
N VAL A 275 -50.01 -20.68 60.81
CA VAL A 275 -49.37 -21.37 61.94
C VAL A 275 -50.06 -21.03 63.26
N ALA A 276 -50.39 -19.76 63.51
CA ALA A 276 -51.10 -19.33 64.71
C ALA A 276 -52.52 -19.93 64.79
N SER A 277 -53.24 -19.95 63.67
CA SER A 277 -54.56 -20.57 63.54
C SER A 277 -54.50 -22.09 63.74
N ALA A 278 -53.51 -22.77 63.14
CA ALA A 278 -53.29 -24.21 63.35
C ALA A 278 -52.93 -24.53 64.81
N LEU A 279 -52.11 -23.71 65.47
CA LEU A 279 -51.81 -23.85 66.90
C LEU A 279 -53.02 -23.57 67.80
N ALA A 280 -53.87 -22.60 67.44
CA ALA A 280 -55.12 -22.32 68.15
C ALA A 280 -56.13 -23.47 67.99
N HIS A 281 -56.26 -24.02 66.78
CA HIS A 281 -57.09 -25.20 66.52
C HIS A 281 -56.57 -26.43 67.27
N ALA A 282 -55.25 -26.69 67.24
CA ALA A 282 -54.63 -27.79 67.98
C ALA A 282 -54.86 -27.67 69.50
N LYS A 283 -54.75 -26.45 70.07
CA LYS A 283 -55.12 -26.18 71.47
C LYS A 283 -56.60 -26.46 71.72
N HIS A 284 -57.49 -25.97 70.87
CA HIS A 284 -58.93 -26.19 71.06
C HIS A 284 -59.32 -27.68 70.97
N VAL A 285 -58.70 -28.44 70.06
CA VAL A 285 -58.88 -29.90 69.99
C VAL A 285 -58.30 -30.61 71.21
N ALA A 286 -57.18 -30.14 71.77
CA ALA A 286 -56.64 -30.65 73.03
C ALA A 286 -57.56 -30.35 74.22
N GLU A 287 -58.03 -29.11 74.38
CA GLU A 287 -59.00 -28.68 75.40
C GLU A 287 -60.32 -29.47 75.30
N GLN A 288 -60.84 -29.66 74.08
CA GLN A 288 -62.00 -30.53 73.85
C GLN A 288 -61.70 -31.98 74.24
N SER A 289 -60.52 -32.51 73.89
CA SER A 289 -60.13 -33.89 74.21
C SER A 289 -60.00 -34.10 75.72
N GLU A 290 -59.39 -33.16 76.44
CA GLU A 290 -59.33 -33.16 77.91
C GLU A 290 -60.72 -33.06 78.53
N ALA A 291 -61.61 -32.21 77.98
CA ALA A 291 -62.99 -32.09 78.45
C ALA A 291 -63.81 -33.38 78.20
N TYR A 292 -63.63 -34.03 77.04
CA TYR A 292 -64.23 -35.35 76.76
C TYR A 292 -63.65 -36.45 77.66
N GLU A 293 -62.34 -36.42 77.95
CA GLU A 293 -61.72 -37.38 78.86
C GLU A 293 -62.20 -37.19 80.31
N GLN A 294 -62.32 -35.93 80.77
CA GLN A 294 -62.88 -35.59 82.09
C GLN A 294 -64.36 -35.97 82.18
N LEU A 295 -65.17 -35.69 81.15
CA LEU A 295 -66.57 -36.10 81.08
C LEU A 295 -66.70 -37.63 81.07
N SER A 296 -65.85 -38.33 80.32
CA SER A 296 -65.82 -39.80 80.27
C SER A 296 -65.44 -40.40 81.63
N LYS A 297 -64.42 -39.86 82.31
CA LYS A 297 -64.05 -40.23 83.68
C LYS A 297 -65.19 -39.97 84.68
N ALA A 298 -65.88 -38.84 84.58
CA ALA A 298 -67.02 -38.51 85.42
C ALA A 298 -68.23 -39.42 85.17
N GLN A 299 -68.55 -39.72 83.91
CA GLN A 299 -69.59 -40.67 83.53
C GLN A 299 -69.25 -42.10 83.99
N ALA A 300 -68.00 -42.54 83.84
CA ALA A 300 -67.54 -43.83 84.34
C ALA A 300 -67.70 -43.93 85.88
N ALA A 301 -67.28 -42.90 86.62
CA ALA A 301 -67.46 -42.82 88.06
C ALA A 301 -68.94 -42.78 88.48
N GLN A 302 -69.80 -42.08 87.72
CA GLN A 302 -71.26 -42.06 87.95
C GLN A 302 -71.90 -43.42 87.68
N ILE A 303 -71.49 -44.11 86.60
CA ILE A 303 -71.95 -45.47 86.27
C ILE A 303 -71.53 -46.43 87.39
N GLU A 304 -70.27 -46.38 87.82
CA GLU A 304 -69.73 -47.19 88.92
C GLU A 304 -70.47 -46.93 90.24
N ALA A 305 -70.70 -45.67 90.60
CA ALA A 305 -71.48 -45.29 91.78
C ALA A 305 -72.93 -45.77 91.69
N SER A 306 -73.58 -45.65 90.53
CA SER A 306 -74.95 -46.14 90.30
C SER A 306 -75.04 -47.67 90.34
N ALA A 307 -73.97 -48.37 89.96
CA ALA A 307 -73.88 -49.83 90.02
C ALA A 307 -73.68 -50.29 91.47
N LYS A 308 -72.78 -49.64 92.22
CA LYS A 308 -72.60 -49.85 93.66
C LYS A 308 -73.90 -49.60 94.45
N ALA A 309 -74.60 -48.50 94.17
CA ALA A 309 -75.86 -48.15 94.81
C ALA A 309 -77.01 -49.13 94.48
N ARG A 310 -77.10 -49.60 93.23
CA ARG A 310 -78.05 -50.67 92.84
C ARG A 310 -77.70 -51.99 93.51
N ALA A 311 -76.42 -52.36 93.59
CA ALA A 311 -75.98 -53.57 94.27
C ALA A 311 -76.29 -53.54 95.78
N SER A 312 -76.02 -52.42 96.47
CA SER A 312 -76.39 -52.28 97.89
C SER A 312 -77.90 -52.30 98.09
N ALA A 313 -78.68 -51.62 97.25
CA ALA A 313 -80.14 -51.65 97.31
C ALA A 313 -80.71 -53.06 97.10
N MET A 314 -80.16 -53.85 96.16
CA MET A 314 -80.54 -55.25 95.97
C MET A 314 -80.15 -56.13 97.17
N LEU A 315 -78.99 -55.90 97.79
CA LEU A 315 -78.58 -56.61 99.00
C LEU A 315 -79.47 -56.28 100.21
N ASP A 316 -79.87 -55.02 100.38
CA ASP A 316 -80.73 -54.59 101.50
C ASP A 316 -82.22 -54.93 101.27
N GLU A 317 -82.66 -55.06 100.03
CA GLU A 317 -83.94 -55.67 99.67
C GLU A 317 -83.93 -57.19 99.93
N ALA A 318 -82.86 -57.89 99.54
CA ALA A 318 -82.69 -59.31 99.82
C ALA A 318 -82.63 -59.59 101.34
N ARG A 319 -81.93 -58.74 102.11
CA ARG A 319 -81.92 -58.78 103.58
C ARG A 319 -83.31 -58.57 104.17
N ARG A 320 -84.07 -57.57 103.73
CA ARG A 320 -85.44 -57.32 104.22
C ARG A 320 -86.40 -58.46 103.88
N ARG A 321 -86.29 -59.07 102.70
CA ARG A 321 -87.05 -60.29 102.33
C ARG A 321 -86.64 -61.49 103.17
N ALA A 322 -85.35 -61.70 103.40
CA ALA A 322 -84.87 -62.76 104.31
C ALA A 322 -85.38 -62.55 105.74
N GLN A 323 -85.40 -61.30 106.24
CA GLN A 323 -85.95 -60.95 107.54
C GLN A 323 -87.47 -61.18 107.61
N SER A 324 -88.26 -60.79 106.60
CA SER A 324 -89.71 -61.03 106.62
C SER A 324 -90.06 -62.52 106.46
N ILE A 325 -89.26 -63.30 105.74
CA ILE A 325 -89.37 -64.77 105.72
C ILE A 325 -89.06 -65.36 107.10
N VAL A 326 -87.99 -64.91 107.76
CA VAL A 326 -87.66 -65.35 109.13
C VAL A 326 -88.75 -64.94 110.13
N GLU A 327 -89.32 -63.74 110.03
CA GLU A 327 -90.37 -63.25 110.93
C GLU A 327 -91.73 -63.92 110.70
N THR A 328 -92.10 -64.21 109.45
CA THR A 328 -93.31 -64.99 109.14
C THR A 328 -93.17 -66.45 109.58
N VAL A 329 -92.00 -67.07 109.40
CA VAL A 329 -91.70 -68.41 109.94
C VAL A 329 -91.68 -68.42 111.47
N ALA A 330 -91.12 -67.39 112.12
CA ALA A 330 -91.12 -67.25 113.58
C ALA A 330 -92.53 -67.01 114.14
N THR A 331 -93.39 -66.31 113.40
CA THR A 331 -94.80 -66.11 113.77
C THR A 331 -95.57 -67.42 113.61
N HIS A 332 -95.47 -68.08 112.45
CA HIS A 332 -96.15 -69.34 112.19
C HIS A 332 -95.75 -70.45 113.17
N THR A 333 -94.46 -70.60 113.49
CA THR A 333 -94.00 -71.56 114.51
C THR A 333 -94.49 -71.23 115.92
N LYS A 334 -94.67 -69.95 116.26
CA LYS A 334 -95.21 -69.50 117.55
C LYS A 334 -96.72 -69.71 117.66
N ASP A 335 -97.46 -69.58 116.56
CA ASP A 335 -98.89 -69.87 116.51
C ASP A 335 -99.15 -71.39 116.51
N VAL A 336 -98.35 -72.19 115.78
CA VAL A 336 -98.38 -73.66 115.88
C VAL A 336 -98.04 -74.13 117.30
N LEU A 337 -97.10 -73.47 117.99
CA LEU A 337 -96.79 -73.76 119.39
C LEU A 337 -97.99 -73.43 120.31
N ARG A 338 -98.66 -72.29 120.12
CA ARG A 338 -99.89 -71.94 120.84
C ARG A 338 -101.02 -72.94 120.60
N GLU A 339 -101.25 -73.34 119.36
CA GLU A 339 -102.30 -74.30 119.03
C GLU A 339 -102.02 -75.67 119.65
N ALA A 340 -100.74 -76.07 119.73
CA ALA A 340 -100.31 -77.26 120.47
C ALA A 340 -100.51 -77.12 121.99
N GLU A 341 -100.20 -75.96 122.58
CA GLU A 341 -100.48 -75.66 123.99
C GLU A 341 -101.98 -75.68 124.30
N ASP A 342 -102.82 -75.08 123.47
CA ASP A 342 -104.28 -75.02 123.69
C ASP A 342 -104.94 -76.38 123.46
N ARG A 343 -104.46 -77.20 122.50
CA ARG A 343 -104.83 -78.63 122.43
C ARG A 343 -104.43 -79.39 123.71
N ALA A 344 -103.25 -79.11 124.28
CA ALA A 344 -102.81 -79.72 125.54
C ALA A 344 -103.61 -79.24 126.76
N ARG A 345 -104.06 -77.97 126.79
CA ARG A 345 -104.99 -77.43 127.81
C ARG A 345 -106.36 -78.09 127.70
N GLY A 346 -106.90 -78.21 126.49
CA GLY A 346 -108.19 -78.87 126.22
C GLY A 346 -108.23 -80.33 126.71
N LEU A 347 -107.19 -81.11 126.40
CA LEU A 347 -107.07 -82.51 126.86
C LEU A 347 -107.01 -82.62 128.40
N ARG A 348 -106.29 -81.71 129.08
CA ARG A 348 -106.25 -81.68 130.56
C ARG A 348 -107.59 -81.27 131.18
N TYR A 349 -108.31 -80.34 130.55
CA TYR A 349 -109.64 -79.92 131.00
C TYR A 349 -110.63 -81.09 130.91
N GLN A 350 -110.66 -81.79 129.77
CA GLN A 350 -111.46 -83.00 129.57
C GLN A 350 -111.11 -84.11 130.58
N GLN A 351 -109.81 -84.30 130.88
CA GLN A 351 -109.36 -85.25 131.89
C GLN A 351 -109.88 -84.91 133.31
N SER A 352 -109.98 -83.62 133.66
CA SER A 352 -110.54 -83.20 134.95
C SER A 352 -112.06 -83.40 135.05
N GLN A 353 -112.80 -83.15 133.96
CA GLN A 353 -114.26 -83.35 133.93
C GLN A 353 -114.63 -84.84 134.05
N LEU A 354 -113.85 -85.73 133.45
CA LEU A 354 -113.99 -87.18 133.63
C LEU A 354 -113.84 -87.62 135.09
N SER A 355 -112.98 -86.97 135.89
CA SER A 355 -112.84 -87.30 137.32
C SER A 355 -114.03 -86.83 138.17
N GLY A 356 -114.68 -85.72 137.80
CA GLY A 356 -115.90 -85.25 138.48
C GLY A 356 -117.12 -86.12 138.17
N PHE A 357 -117.32 -86.47 136.89
CA PHE A 357 -118.47 -87.27 136.44
C PHE A 357 -118.50 -88.67 137.09
N MET A 358 -117.33 -89.27 137.32
CA MET A 358 -117.21 -90.58 137.99
C MET A 358 -117.60 -90.55 139.48
N ALA A 359 -117.64 -89.38 140.13
CA ALA A 359 -118.11 -89.27 141.52
C ALA A 359 -119.64 -89.19 141.63
N GLU A 360 -120.32 -88.62 140.63
CA GLU A 360 -121.77 -88.41 140.65
C GLU A 360 -122.53 -89.63 140.10
N VAL A 361 -122.01 -90.29 139.06
CA VAL A 361 -122.62 -91.50 138.46
C VAL A 361 -122.66 -92.68 139.44
N GLN A 362 -121.76 -92.75 140.43
CA GLN A 362 -121.81 -93.80 141.45
C GLN A 362 -122.91 -93.56 142.52
N SER A 363 -123.56 -92.38 142.54
CA SER A 363 -124.66 -92.08 143.48
C SER A 363 -126.05 -92.40 142.94
N LEU A 364 -126.21 -92.66 141.63
CA LEU A 364 -127.49 -93.09 141.03
C LEU A 364 -127.34 -94.42 140.28
N MET A 365 -126.95 -95.43 141.06
CA MET A 365 -127.14 -96.83 140.70
C MET A 365 -128.62 -97.13 140.45
N HIS A 366 -129.05 -97.09 139.18
CA HIS A 366 -129.70 -98.22 138.50
C HIS A 366 -130.12 -97.90 137.05
N VAL A 367 -130.34 -98.98 136.28
CA VAL A 367 -130.87 -99.06 134.91
C VAL A 367 -129.82 -98.92 133.78
N ALA A 368 -129.47 -100.08 133.20
CA ALA A 368 -129.38 -100.45 131.78
C ALA A 368 -128.97 -99.42 130.68
N ASP A 369 -128.34 -99.79 129.56
CA ASP A 369 -127.67 -101.02 129.07
C ASP A 369 -127.13 -100.69 127.65
N ALA A 370 -126.16 -101.47 127.11
CA ALA A 370 -125.79 -101.50 125.68
C ALA A 370 -125.30 -100.15 125.04
N ALA A 371 -124.99 -100.06 123.74
CA ALA A 371 -123.98 -100.82 122.96
C ALA A 371 -123.61 -100.07 121.65
N ASP A 372 -122.57 -100.56 120.96
CA ASP A 372 -122.31 -100.46 119.50
C ASP A 372 -121.97 -99.09 118.82
N PRO A 373 -121.46 -99.08 117.55
CA PRO A 373 -120.73 -97.94 116.96
C PRO A 373 -121.12 -97.56 115.49
N ARG A 374 -120.31 -96.67 114.86
CA ARG A 374 -120.17 -96.33 113.41
C ARG A 374 -120.97 -95.14 112.83
N THR A 375 -120.27 -94.22 112.15
CA THR A 375 -120.48 -93.55 110.82
C THR A 375 -119.47 -92.37 110.71
N TRP A 376 -118.80 -91.97 109.61
CA TRP A 376 -119.14 -91.68 108.18
C TRP A 376 -119.97 -90.37 108.04
N SER A 377 -119.69 -89.32 107.24
CA SER A 377 -118.87 -89.04 106.02
C SER A 377 -118.43 -87.54 105.99
N SER A 378 -117.98 -86.80 104.94
CA SER A 378 -117.95 -86.95 103.46
C SER A 378 -116.91 -86.06 102.72
N ALA A 379 -116.83 -86.30 101.41
CA ALA A 379 -116.35 -85.51 100.23
C ALA A 379 -116.77 -84.01 100.17
N GLY A 380 -116.33 -83.15 99.22
CA GLY A 380 -115.47 -83.19 97.99
C GLY A 380 -115.13 -81.72 97.56
N ALA A 381 -114.45 -81.29 96.47
CA ALA A 381 -114.14 -81.77 95.11
C ALA A 381 -112.93 -80.95 94.52
N GLU A 382 -112.22 -81.32 93.43
CA GLU A 382 -112.35 -80.86 92.00
C GLU A 382 -112.57 -79.35 91.76
N ARG A 383 -112.02 -78.63 90.75
CA ARG A 383 -111.09 -78.86 89.59
C ARG A 383 -110.46 -77.48 89.15
N ASP A 384 -109.80 -77.15 88.02
CA ASP A 384 -109.58 -77.77 86.67
C ASP A 384 -108.19 -77.45 86.01
N GLU A 385 -108.10 -76.88 84.77
CA GLU A 385 -107.03 -77.21 83.78
C GLU A 385 -106.71 -76.12 82.69
N ARG A 386 -105.58 -76.26 81.92
CA ARG A 386 -105.29 -75.85 80.49
C ARG A 386 -104.27 -74.76 80.06
N PRO A 387 -103.76 -74.78 78.78
CA PRO A 387 -102.54 -74.05 78.33
C PRO A 387 -102.61 -73.29 76.95
N ALA A 388 -101.46 -72.70 76.54
CA ALA A 388 -100.88 -72.48 75.18
C ALA A 388 -101.71 -72.04 73.93
N ALA A 389 -101.24 -71.00 73.20
CA ALA A 389 -101.39 -70.85 71.73
C ALA A 389 -100.46 -69.77 71.10
N ASP A 390 -100.40 -69.78 69.75
CA ASP A 390 -99.49 -69.12 68.78
C ASP A 390 -99.99 -67.74 68.23
N ALA A 391 -99.34 -67.22 67.17
CA ALA A 391 -99.68 -66.08 66.28
C ALA A 391 -99.41 -64.64 66.79
N ARG A 392 -99.27 -63.60 65.96
CA ARG A 392 -98.64 -63.28 64.63
C ARG A 392 -99.14 -61.88 64.18
N ASP A 393 -98.53 -61.31 63.14
CA ASP A 393 -98.78 -60.02 62.43
C ASP A 393 -97.77 -58.91 62.81
N ALA A 394 -96.94 -58.31 61.94
CA ALA A 394 -96.75 -58.27 60.47
C ALA A 394 -97.62 -57.27 59.65
N ASP A 395 -97.04 -56.10 59.35
CA ASP A 395 -97.12 -55.28 58.11
C ASP A 395 -96.51 -53.87 58.35
N GLU A 396 -96.00 -53.10 57.37
CA GLU A 396 -95.45 -53.40 56.02
C GLU A 396 -94.57 -52.20 55.56
N ALA A 397 -93.66 -52.40 54.60
CA ALA A 397 -93.00 -51.41 53.71
C ALA A 397 -92.21 -50.21 54.35
N ASP A 398 -91.29 -49.52 53.68
CA ASP A 398 -90.94 -49.47 52.25
C ASP A 398 -89.40 -49.33 52.03
N ALA A 399 -88.92 -49.55 50.80
CA ALA A 399 -87.54 -49.34 50.37
C ALA A 399 -87.48 -49.02 48.86
N PRO A 400 -86.42 -48.33 48.38
CA PRO A 400 -85.52 -49.07 47.50
C PRO A 400 -84.02 -48.68 47.59
N SER A 401 -83.23 -49.37 46.76
CA SER A 401 -81.76 -49.34 46.66
C SER A 401 -81.26 -48.53 45.44
N ALA A 402 -79.92 -48.50 45.28
CA ALA A 402 -79.13 -48.04 44.13
C ALA A 402 -78.98 -46.50 43.94
N ALA A 403 -77.96 -45.98 43.25
CA ALA A 403 -76.93 -46.65 42.43
C ALA A 403 -75.53 -45.98 42.52
N LEU A 404 -74.51 -46.66 41.97
CA LEU A 404 -73.19 -46.09 41.64
C LEU A 404 -73.29 -45.16 40.41
N PRO A 405 -72.24 -44.36 40.12
CA PRO A 405 -71.77 -44.32 38.73
C PRO A 405 -70.25 -44.34 38.51
N THR A 406 -69.88 -44.75 37.30
CA THR A 406 -68.54 -44.72 36.66
C THR A 406 -68.73 -44.54 35.14
N VAL A 407 -67.78 -44.04 34.34
CA VAL A 407 -66.37 -43.72 34.63
C VAL A 407 -66.22 -42.18 34.78
N ALA A 408 -65.35 -41.37 34.14
CA ALA A 408 -64.27 -41.50 33.13
C ALA A 408 -63.20 -40.43 33.46
N ALA A 409 -61.91 -40.78 33.48
CA ALA A 409 -60.97 -40.59 32.36
C ALA A 409 -60.79 -39.11 31.92
N GLU A 410 -59.73 -38.47 32.44
CA GLU A 410 -59.11 -37.28 31.85
C GLU A 410 -57.61 -37.55 31.63
N ASP A 411 -57.04 -36.99 30.55
CA ASP A 411 -55.70 -37.32 30.07
C ASP A 411 -54.59 -36.77 30.97
N ARG A 412 -53.65 -37.65 31.36
CA ARG A 412 -52.36 -37.22 31.91
C ARG A 412 -51.41 -36.83 30.78
N ALA A 413 -51.69 -35.71 30.13
CA ALA A 413 -50.81 -35.13 29.13
C ALA A 413 -49.42 -34.83 29.73
N VAL A 414 -48.41 -35.60 29.33
CA VAL A 414 -47.01 -35.30 29.63
C VAL A 414 -46.57 -34.19 28.67
N VAL A 415 -46.44 -32.97 29.18
CA VAL A 415 -45.73 -31.89 28.50
C VAL A 415 -44.23 -32.12 28.73
N PRO A 416 -43.42 -32.37 27.67
CA PRO A 416 -41.97 -32.28 27.80
C PRO A 416 -41.57 -30.80 27.89
N ASP A 417 -40.73 -30.46 28.87
CA ASP A 417 -40.14 -29.12 28.95
C ASP A 417 -39.32 -28.81 27.70
N ALA A 418 -39.62 -27.67 27.08
CA ALA A 418 -38.94 -27.17 25.88
C ALA A 418 -38.26 -25.82 26.15
N PHE A 419 -37.65 -25.65 27.34
CA PHE A 419 -36.83 -24.47 27.64
C PHE A 419 -35.72 -24.74 28.69
N THR A 420 -34.69 -25.48 28.28
CA THR A 420 -33.35 -25.40 28.91
C THR A 420 -32.33 -24.98 27.87
N ALA A 421 -31.46 -24.04 28.25
CA ALA A 421 -30.49 -23.47 27.33
C ALA A 421 -29.23 -24.34 27.22
N SER A 422 -28.73 -24.49 25.99
CA SER A 422 -27.30 -24.49 25.73
C SER A 422 -26.99 -23.21 24.93
N ALA A 423 -26.12 -22.37 25.46
CA ALA A 423 -25.51 -21.31 24.67
C ALA A 423 -24.50 -21.92 23.68
N PRO A 424 -24.26 -21.30 22.52
CA PRO A 424 -23.03 -21.54 21.78
C PRO A 424 -21.87 -20.87 22.53
N ASP A 425 -21.02 -21.65 23.18
CA ASP A 425 -19.67 -21.18 23.53
C ASP A 425 -18.92 -20.94 22.21
N GLY A 426 -18.59 -19.68 21.91
CA GLY A 426 -18.28 -19.24 20.54
C GLY A 426 -17.68 -17.84 20.45
N ASP A 427 -16.65 -17.59 21.25
CA ASP A 427 -15.69 -16.47 21.12
C ASP A 427 -14.31 -17.13 21.40
N PRO A 428 -13.23 -16.89 20.63
CA PRO A 428 -12.87 -15.55 20.16
C PRO A 428 -12.48 -15.39 18.67
N LEU A 429 -12.25 -14.13 18.35
CA LEU A 429 -11.38 -13.56 17.31
C LEU A 429 -10.10 -14.40 16.99
N ASP A 430 -10.18 -15.39 16.10
CA ASP A 430 -9.01 -16.23 15.75
C ASP A 430 -8.96 -16.68 14.26
N ASP A 431 -9.68 -15.99 13.35
CA ASP A 431 -9.54 -16.19 11.89
C ASP A 431 -9.84 -14.89 11.10
N LEU A 432 -9.26 -14.79 9.89
CA LEU A 432 -9.25 -13.65 8.95
C LEU A 432 -8.73 -12.31 9.50
N THR A 433 -7.42 -12.29 9.76
CA THR A 433 -6.59 -11.10 9.50
C THR A 433 -6.68 -10.67 8.02
N LEU A 434 -6.44 -9.38 7.74
CA LEU A 434 -6.44 -8.83 6.38
C LEU A 434 -5.15 -9.19 5.62
N ASP A 435 -5.27 -9.77 4.43
CA ASP A 435 -4.19 -9.80 3.44
C ASP A 435 -3.95 -8.39 2.87
N VAL A 436 -2.76 -7.83 3.12
CA VAL A 436 -2.27 -6.59 2.49
C VAL A 436 -0.80 -6.77 2.13
N ASP A 437 -0.55 -7.48 1.03
CA ASP A 437 0.81 -7.74 0.52
C ASP A 437 1.09 -6.86 -0.71
N ALA A 438 1.75 -5.72 -0.50
CA ALA A 438 2.19 -4.79 -1.55
C ALA A 438 3.40 -3.96 -1.02
N PRO A 439 4.64 -4.24 -1.45
CA PRO A 439 5.83 -3.65 -0.85
C PRO A 439 6.16 -2.26 -1.41
N ALA A 440 6.60 -1.34 -0.55
CA ALA A 440 7.11 -0.03 -0.96
C ALA A 440 8.14 0.57 0.03
N GLY A 441 9.42 0.49 -0.32
CA GLY A 441 10.45 1.47 0.09
C GLY A 441 11.09 1.31 1.47
N ASP A 442 12.13 0.47 1.56
CA ASP A 442 13.05 0.48 2.71
C ASP A 442 13.88 1.77 2.75
N HIS A 443 13.80 2.49 3.88
CA HIS A 443 14.73 3.57 4.25
C HIS A 443 14.99 3.54 5.75
N GLU A 444 16.02 2.80 6.15
CA GLU A 444 16.63 2.90 7.47
C GLU A 444 18.16 2.96 7.33
N ALA A 445 18.82 3.57 8.30
CA ALA A 445 20.24 3.93 8.24
C ALA A 445 21.03 3.31 9.42
N ASP A 446 22.35 3.44 9.37
CA ASP A 446 23.33 3.11 10.41
C ASP A 446 23.38 1.64 10.88
N GLU A 447 24.45 0.92 10.51
CA GLU A 447 25.60 0.77 11.41
C GLU A 447 26.89 0.37 10.64
N PRO A 448 28.09 0.51 11.24
CA PRO A 448 29.35 0.65 10.48
C PRO A 448 30.26 -0.59 10.46
N VAL A 449 31.15 -0.66 9.45
CA VAL A 449 32.36 -1.51 9.43
C VAL A 449 33.53 -0.73 8.81
N GLU A 450 34.71 -0.78 9.45
CA GLU A 450 35.97 -0.23 8.92
C GLU A 450 36.75 -1.29 8.12
N GLY A 451 37.48 -0.89 7.07
CA GLY A 451 38.62 -1.69 6.57
C GLY A 451 38.86 -1.73 5.04
N GLU A 452 40.09 -1.41 4.65
CA GLU A 452 40.84 -1.94 3.49
C GLU A 452 40.28 -1.79 2.05
N ALA A 453 40.55 -0.62 1.47
CA ALA A 453 41.38 -0.42 0.26
C ALA A 453 41.18 -1.23 -1.05
N LEU A 454 41.07 -0.46 -2.16
CA LEU A 454 41.37 -0.79 -3.57
C LEU A 454 40.45 -1.77 -4.34
N GLU A 455 39.68 -1.25 -5.31
CA GLU A 455 40.02 -1.30 -6.74
C GLU A 455 39.06 -0.41 -7.58
N GLU A 456 39.51 0.10 -8.73
CA GLU A 456 38.69 0.92 -9.64
C GLU A 456 38.01 0.04 -10.72
N PRO A 457 36.67 0.05 -10.85
CA PRO A 457 35.98 -0.65 -11.94
C PRO A 457 36.10 0.15 -13.26
N ALA A 458 36.85 -0.39 -14.22
CA ALA A 458 37.12 0.27 -15.49
C ALA A 458 35.85 0.53 -16.34
N THR A 459 35.75 1.74 -16.91
CA THR A 459 34.73 2.09 -17.90
C THR A 459 34.94 1.31 -19.20
N ARG A 460 34.00 0.42 -19.55
CA ARG A 460 33.90 -0.12 -20.91
C ARG A 460 33.04 0.79 -21.78
N GLU A 461 33.65 1.35 -22.80
CA GLU A 461 32.99 2.10 -23.87
C GLU A 461 32.48 1.10 -24.93
N GLU A 462 31.16 1.01 -25.09
CA GLU A 462 30.52 0.12 -26.07
C GLU A 462 30.15 0.92 -27.32
N VAL A 463 30.90 0.70 -28.41
CA VAL A 463 30.69 1.40 -29.68
C VAL A 463 29.52 0.75 -30.43
N VAL A 464 28.42 1.50 -30.54
CA VAL A 464 27.25 1.10 -31.34
C VAL A 464 27.39 1.66 -32.75
N ASP A 465 27.75 0.81 -33.72
CA ASP A 465 27.76 1.17 -35.14
C ASP A 465 26.33 1.38 -35.67
N VAL A 466 25.94 2.65 -35.82
CA VAL A 466 24.65 3.02 -36.42
C VAL A 466 24.74 2.95 -37.95
N VAL A 467 24.28 1.83 -38.50
CA VAL A 467 24.13 1.65 -39.96
C VAL A 467 22.94 2.47 -40.44
N TRP A 468 23.21 3.57 -41.15
CA TRP A 468 22.18 4.36 -41.83
C TRP A 468 21.71 3.66 -43.10
N HIS A 469 20.42 3.31 -43.14
CA HIS A 469 19.75 2.89 -44.36
C HIS A 469 19.11 4.10 -45.05
N GLU A 470 19.60 4.47 -46.23
CA GLU A 470 18.91 5.42 -47.12
C GLU A 470 17.70 4.73 -47.78
N GLU A 471 16.54 4.78 -47.14
CA GLU A 471 15.28 4.56 -47.84
C GLU A 471 14.99 5.77 -48.74
N ARG A 472 14.86 5.52 -50.06
CA ARG A 472 14.51 6.55 -51.03
C ARG A 472 13.00 6.56 -51.23
N ASP A 473 12.33 7.60 -50.73
CA ASP A 473 10.93 7.86 -51.01
C ASP A 473 10.70 8.06 -52.52
N GLU A 474 10.13 7.06 -53.19
CA GLU A 474 9.69 7.17 -54.58
C GLU A 474 8.28 7.75 -54.63
N TYR A 475 8.17 9.00 -55.10
CA TYR A 475 6.93 9.78 -55.09
C TYR A 475 5.85 9.19 -56.02
N ASP A 476 4.73 8.74 -55.45
CA ASP A 476 3.57 8.25 -56.21
C ASP A 476 2.66 9.44 -56.66
N PRO A 477 2.55 9.73 -57.97
CA PRO A 477 1.75 10.83 -58.49
C PRO A 477 0.24 10.51 -58.59
N SER A 478 -0.24 9.38 -58.06
CA SER A 478 -1.67 8.99 -58.13
C SER A 478 -2.57 9.68 -57.10
N ILE A 479 -2.00 10.40 -56.13
CA ILE A 479 -2.73 10.99 -54.99
C ILE A 479 -3.51 12.28 -55.36
N ASP A 480 -3.12 13.00 -56.42
CA ASP A 480 -3.81 14.22 -56.89
C ASP A 480 -4.71 13.96 -58.12
N ARG A 481 -5.95 13.46 -57.89
CA ARG A 481 -7.07 13.45 -58.87
C ARG A 481 -8.46 13.51 -58.25
#